data_AF-A0A2H5XNP4-F1
#
_entry.id   AF-A0A2H5XNP4-F1
#
_cell.length_a   1.000
_cell.length_b   1.000
_cell.length_c   1.000
_cell.angle_alpha   90.00
_cell.angle_beta   90.00
_cell.angle_gamma   90.00
#
_symmetry.space_group_name_H-M   'P 1'
#
loop_
_entity.id
_entity.type
_entity.pdbx_description
1 polymer ?
#
loop_
_entity_poly.entity_id
_entity_poly.type
_entity_poly.pdbx_seq_one_letter_code
_entity_poly.pdbx_strand_id
1 'polypeptide(L)'
;MFIHLKILSDLRNINFRLLISVCLIVFFAFGCDKIAVKENGNTGKDCSVVYYKDFDGDKFSDGITSCVKQEGYYTADELIMTYGDCDDSNPKVYPFSQTMPSGLTPQVCPPPYQQ
;
A
#
# COMPACT_ATOMS: atom_id res chain seq x y z
N MET A 1 38.41 -22.70 14.89
CA MET A 1 39.84 -22.60 14.52
C MET A 1 40.01 -23.27 13.16
N PHE A 2 40.30 -22.45 12.14
CA PHE A 2 40.80 -22.77 10.79
C PHE A 2 40.05 -23.78 9.88
N ILE A 3 39.20 -23.25 9.01
CA ILE A 3 39.21 -23.61 7.57
C ILE A 3 38.74 -22.48 6.64
N HIS A 4 38.38 -21.31 7.19
CA HIS A 4 38.13 -20.08 6.45
C HIS A 4 39.44 -19.41 6.02
N LEU A 5 40.32 -20.07 5.25
CA LEU A 5 41.40 -19.40 4.51
C LEU A 5 42.14 -20.38 3.56
N LYS A 6 41.56 -20.71 2.40
CA LYS A 6 42.32 -21.35 1.32
C LYS A 6 41.82 -21.10 -0.10
N ILE A 7 41.15 -19.96 -0.34
CA ILE A 7 40.73 -19.53 -1.68
C ILE A 7 41.32 -18.13 -2.01
N LEU A 8 42.47 -17.76 -1.40
CA LEU A 8 43.10 -16.46 -1.63
C LEU A 8 44.62 -16.55 -1.89
N SER A 9 45.16 -17.69 -2.30
CA SER A 9 46.61 -17.82 -2.57
C SER A 9 47.01 -17.92 -4.04
N ASP A 10 46.08 -17.91 -5.02
CA ASP A 10 46.44 -18.04 -6.45
C ASP A 10 45.76 -17.01 -7.38
N LEU A 11 45.64 -15.76 -6.95
CA LEU A 11 45.25 -14.63 -7.82
C LEU A 11 46.37 -13.58 -7.91
N ARG A 12 47.62 -14.01 -8.13
CA ARG A 12 48.75 -13.11 -8.39
C ARG A 12 49.21 -13.05 -9.86
N ASN A 13 48.54 -13.72 -10.78
CA ASN A 13 48.94 -13.67 -12.20
C ASN A 13 47.85 -14.09 -13.18
N ILE A 14 46.67 -13.46 -13.14
CA ILE A 14 45.66 -13.65 -14.19
C ILE A 14 45.54 -12.34 -14.95
N ASN A 15 45.89 -12.39 -16.24
CA ASN A 15 45.86 -11.27 -17.17
C ASN A 15 44.55 -10.48 -17.03
N PHE A 16 44.65 -9.17 -16.87
CA PHE A 16 43.53 -8.23 -16.69
C PHE A 16 42.39 -8.40 -17.73
N ARG A 17 42.72 -8.93 -18.91
CA ARG A 17 41.76 -9.28 -19.97
C ARG A 17 40.87 -10.49 -19.66
N LEU A 18 41.35 -11.48 -18.89
CA LEU A 18 40.52 -12.59 -18.40
C LEU A 18 39.61 -12.17 -17.23
N LEU A 19 40.04 -11.20 -16.42
CA LEU A 19 39.26 -10.70 -15.27
C LEU A 19 37.94 -10.05 -15.70
N ILE A 20 37.95 -9.26 -16.79
CA ILE A 20 36.72 -8.65 -17.34
C ILE A 20 35.78 -9.73 -17.90
N SER A 21 36.34 -10.79 -18.52
CA SER A 21 35.56 -11.90 -19.07
C SER A 21 34.92 -12.76 -17.98
N VAL A 22 35.64 -13.09 -16.91
CA VAL A 22 35.10 -13.88 -15.79
C VAL A 22 34.10 -13.06 -14.99
N CYS A 23 34.34 -11.75 -14.84
CA CYS A 23 33.40 -10.85 -14.17
C CYS A 23 32.08 -10.74 -14.96
N LEU A 24 32.12 -10.58 -16.30
CA LEU A 24 30.92 -10.57 -17.15
C LEU A 24 30.15 -11.90 -17.11
N ILE A 25 30.84 -13.04 -17.08
CA ILE A 25 30.19 -14.37 -16.99
C ILE A 25 29.49 -14.54 -15.64
N VAL A 26 30.05 -14.02 -14.54
CA VAL A 26 29.40 -14.02 -13.22
C VAL A 26 28.19 -13.07 -13.19
N PHE A 27 28.26 -11.92 -13.87
CA PHE A 27 27.11 -11.01 -14.02
C PHE A 27 25.97 -11.59 -14.87
N PHE A 28 26.26 -12.43 -15.86
CA PHE A 28 25.22 -13.10 -16.68
C PHE A 28 24.65 -14.37 -16.02
N ALA A 29 25.41 -15.06 -15.17
CA ALA A 29 24.99 -16.30 -14.51
C ALA A 29 24.13 -16.08 -13.25
N PHE A 30 24.31 -14.94 -12.57
CA PHE A 30 23.35 -14.48 -11.58
C PHE A 30 22.39 -13.54 -12.30
N GLY A 31 21.36 -14.13 -12.90
CA GLY A 31 20.24 -13.37 -13.44
C GLY A 31 19.79 -12.31 -12.42
N CYS A 32 19.25 -11.20 -12.93
CA CYS A 32 18.35 -10.37 -12.13
C CYS A 32 17.11 -11.21 -11.78
N ASP A 33 17.28 -12.21 -10.91
CA ASP A 33 16.22 -12.51 -9.97
C ASP A 33 16.02 -11.20 -9.25
N LYS A 34 14.84 -10.64 -9.51
CA LYS A 34 14.30 -9.52 -8.77
C LYS A 34 14.61 -9.80 -7.31
N ILE A 35 15.62 -9.11 -6.77
CA ILE A 35 15.67 -8.88 -5.35
C ILE A 35 14.45 -8.00 -5.15
N ALA A 36 13.31 -8.64 -4.92
CA ALA A 36 12.21 -7.97 -4.29
C ALA A 36 12.80 -7.55 -2.95
N VAL A 37 13.19 -6.28 -2.87
CA VAL A 37 13.36 -5.61 -1.59
C VAL A 37 11.98 -5.76 -0.96
N LYS A 38 11.81 -6.75 -0.09
CA LYS A 38 10.73 -6.70 0.89
C LYS A 38 11.08 -5.48 1.71
N GLU A 39 10.45 -4.37 1.38
CA GLU A 39 10.55 -3.14 2.12
C GLU A 39 10.24 -3.46 3.58
N ASN A 40 11.26 -3.32 4.43
CA ASN A 40 11.12 -3.38 5.87
C ASN A 40 10.40 -2.10 6.29
N GLY A 41 9.07 -2.06 6.13
CA GLY A 41 8.28 -0.86 6.38
C GLY A 41 6.77 -1.12 6.27
N ASN A 42 6.18 -1.50 7.39
CA ASN A 42 4.78 -1.30 7.82
C ASN A 42 3.61 -1.29 6.80
N THR A 43 2.67 -2.21 7.04
CA THR A 43 1.21 -2.09 6.82
C THR A 43 0.74 -1.61 5.45
N GLY A 44 0.82 -2.49 4.44
CA GLY A 44 0.04 -2.38 3.22
C GLY A 44 -0.54 -3.75 2.89
N LYS A 45 -1.85 -3.91 3.07
CA LYS A 45 -2.58 -5.07 2.56
C LYS A 45 -2.40 -5.03 1.04
N ASP A 46 -1.54 -5.88 0.48
CA ASP A 46 -1.29 -5.93 -0.96
C ASP A 46 -2.55 -6.46 -1.67
N CYS A 47 -3.51 -5.56 -1.87
CA CYS A 47 -4.73 -5.81 -2.62
C CYS A 47 -4.48 -5.34 -4.06
N SER A 48 -4.72 -6.21 -5.04
CA SER A 48 -4.73 -5.80 -6.45
C SER A 48 -5.82 -4.75 -6.74
N VAL A 49 -6.91 -4.75 -5.95
CA VAL A 49 -7.99 -3.75 -5.98
C VAL A 49 -8.44 -3.53 -4.54
N VAL A 50 -8.58 -2.26 -4.14
CA VAL A 50 -9.09 -1.87 -2.82
C VAL A 50 -10.52 -1.40 -2.96
N TYR A 51 -11.40 -1.93 -2.11
CA TYR A 51 -12.78 -1.49 -1.96
C TYR A 51 -12.96 -0.81 -0.61
N TYR A 52 -13.77 0.23 -0.58
CA TYR A 52 -14.08 1.08 0.57
C TYR A 52 -15.54 0.88 0.96
N LYS A 53 -15.80 0.76 2.26
CA LYS A 53 -17.14 0.58 2.79
C LYS A 53 -17.96 1.87 2.65
N ASP A 54 -19.20 1.75 2.17
CA ASP A 54 -20.24 2.77 2.10
C ASP A 54 -21.56 2.00 2.23
N PHE A 55 -22.05 1.89 3.47
CA PHE A 55 -23.20 1.05 3.83
C PHE A 55 -24.53 1.77 3.60
N ASP A 56 -24.56 3.10 3.70
CA ASP A 56 -25.79 3.89 3.57
C ASP A 56 -25.98 4.51 2.17
N GLY A 57 -24.95 4.48 1.33
CA GLY A 57 -25.00 4.84 -0.08
C GLY A 57 -24.86 6.33 -0.37
N ASP A 58 -24.27 7.11 0.54
CA ASP A 58 -24.04 8.55 0.33
C ASP A 58 -22.74 8.90 -0.41
N LYS A 59 -21.94 7.88 -0.75
CA LYS A 59 -20.64 7.95 -1.45
C LYS A 59 -19.48 8.45 -0.61
N PHE A 60 -19.60 8.44 0.71
CA PHE A 60 -18.51 8.63 1.64
C PHE A 60 -18.20 7.31 2.34
N SER A 61 -16.97 7.16 2.81
CA SER A 61 -16.53 5.96 3.52
C SER A 61 -15.99 6.32 4.89
N ASP A 62 -16.11 5.41 5.85
CA ASP A 62 -15.49 5.49 7.18
C ASP A 62 -13.98 5.14 7.15
N GLY A 63 -13.45 4.79 5.97
CA GLY A 63 -12.06 4.39 5.75
C GLY A 63 -11.81 2.89 5.94
N ILE A 64 -12.86 2.10 6.19
CA ILE A 64 -12.76 0.64 6.22
C ILE A 64 -12.57 0.11 4.81
N THR A 65 -11.57 -0.76 4.63
CA THR A 65 -11.20 -1.31 3.32
C THR A 65 -11.22 -2.83 3.25
N SER A 66 -11.53 -3.36 2.07
CA SER A 66 -11.51 -4.78 1.73
C SER A 66 -10.76 -5.04 0.42
N CYS A 67 -10.12 -6.21 0.29
CA CYS A 67 -9.56 -6.65 -1.01
C CYS A 67 -10.59 -7.38 -1.88
N VAL A 68 -11.76 -7.69 -1.32
CA VAL A 68 -12.81 -8.45 -1.99
C VAL A 68 -14.04 -7.55 -2.09
N LYS A 69 -14.68 -7.55 -3.27
CA LYS A 69 -15.92 -6.81 -3.46
C LYS A 69 -17.02 -7.45 -2.62
N GLN A 70 -17.61 -6.66 -1.73
CA GLN A 70 -18.74 -7.04 -0.87
C GLN A 70 -19.91 -6.08 -1.14
N GLU A 71 -21.10 -6.42 -0.67
CA GLU A 71 -22.22 -5.48 -0.68
C GLU A 71 -21.93 -4.29 0.24
N GLY A 72 -22.23 -3.07 -0.21
CA GLY A 72 -21.85 -1.84 0.49
C GLY A 72 -20.35 -1.54 0.45
N TYR A 73 -19.61 -2.08 -0.52
CA TYR A 73 -18.20 -1.77 -0.75
C TYR A 73 -17.96 -1.37 -2.21
N TYR A 74 -17.32 -0.23 -2.40
CA TYR A 74 -17.12 0.42 -3.70
C TYR A 74 -15.65 0.78 -3.94
N THR A 75 -15.27 0.94 -5.19
CA THR A 75 -13.93 1.43 -5.56
C THR A 75 -13.79 2.91 -5.23
N ALA A 76 -12.54 3.39 -5.14
CA ALA A 76 -12.29 4.82 -4.90
C ALA A 76 -12.95 5.74 -5.96
N ASP A 77 -13.05 5.26 -7.21
CA ASP A 77 -13.66 6.01 -8.32
C ASP A 77 -15.19 6.10 -8.23
N GLU A 78 -15.83 5.20 -7.49
CA GLU A 78 -17.28 5.18 -7.26
C GLU A 78 -17.70 6.11 -6.11
N LEU A 79 -16.75 6.49 -5.25
CA LEU A 79 -16.96 7.34 -4.07
C LEU A 79 -16.54 8.79 -4.32
N ILE A 80 -17.10 9.71 -3.52
CA ILE A 80 -16.65 11.11 -3.47
C ILE A 80 -15.41 11.22 -2.58
N MET A 81 -15.43 10.54 -1.43
CA MET A 81 -14.28 10.42 -0.54
C MET A 81 -14.20 9.03 0.04
N THR A 82 -12.98 8.51 0.16
CA THR A 82 -12.69 7.21 0.74
C THR A 82 -12.49 7.26 2.26
N TYR A 83 -12.90 8.36 2.90
CA TYR A 83 -12.78 8.61 4.33
C TYR A 83 -13.72 9.77 4.73
N GLY A 84 -13.96 9.91 6.03
CA GLY A 84 -14.63 11.07 6.62
C GLY A 84 -16.11 10.88 6.92
N ASP A 85 -16.72 9.79 6.47
CA ASP A 85 -18.04 9.41 6.96
C ASP A 85 -17.96 9.05 8.45
N CYS A 86 -18.85 9.65 9.24
CA CYS A 86 -18.92 9.50 10.68
C CYS A 86 -20.12 8.67 11.13
N ASP A 87 -21.11 8.43 10.26
CA ASP A 87 -22.31 7.65 10.53
C ASP A 87 -22.73 6.90 9.26
N ASP A 88 -22.02 5.81 9.00
CA ASP A 88 -22.19 4.88 7.87
C ASP A 88 -23.47 4.01 8.01
N SER A 89 -24.56 4.64 8.45
CA SER A 89 -25.90 4.10 8.63
C SER A 89 -26.96 5.16 8.31
N ASN A 90 -26.55 6.38 7.98
CA ASN A 90 -27.42 7.51 7.73
C ASN A 90 -26.88 8.39 6.59
N PRO A 91 -27.45 8.29 5.38
CA PRO A 91 -26.89 8.91 4.17
C PRO A 91 -27.03 10.44 4.13
N LYS A 92 -27.47 11.05 5.23
CA LYS A 92 -27.55 12.51 5.44
C LYS A 92 -26.40 13.03 6.31
N VAL A 93 -25.57 12.15 6.84
CA VAL A 93 -24.55 12.46 7.85
C VAL A 93 -23.17 12.14 7.26
N TYR A 94 -22.72 13.01 6.35
CA TYR A 94 -21.41 12.93 5.69
C TYR A 94 -20.65 14.26 5.82
N PRO A 95 -19.35 14.28 5.49
CA PRO A 95 -18.58 15.52 5.39
C PRO A 95 -19.29 16.56 4.54
N PHE A 96 -19.43 17.78 5.08
CA PHE A 96 -20.05 18.91 4.38
C PHE A 96 -21.58 18.81 4.17
N SER A 97 -22.28 17.86 4.81
CA SER A 97 -23.74 17.84 4.80
C SER A 97 -24.31 19.08 5.53
N GLN A 98 -25.28 19.76 4.91
CA GLN A 98 -25.88 20.99 5.44
C GLN A 98 -27.17 20.74 6.25
N THR A 99 -27.53 19.48 6.46
CA THR A 99 -28.81 19.12 7.07
C THR A 99 -28.76 19.23 8.58
N MET A 100 -29.27 20.36 9.09
CA MET A 100 -29.80 20.44 10.45
C MET A 100 -31.32 20.30 10.38
N PRO A 101 -31.92 19.13 10.70
CA PRO A 101 -33.37 19.03 10.86
C PRO A 101 -33.78 19.83 12.10
N SER A 102 -34.70 20.77 11.95
CA SER A 102 -35.24 21.55 13.08
C SER A 102 -35.93 20.60 14.08
N GLY A 103 -35.34 20.44 15.28
CA GLY A 103 -35.90 19.63 16.36
C GLY A 103 -35.15 18.35 16.72
N LEU A 104 -34.07 18.01 16.00
CA LEU A 104 -33.11 16.98 16.41
C LEU A 104 -31.75 17.61 16.66
N THR A 105 -30.93 16.98 17.51
CA THR A 105 -29.52 17.36 17.60
C THR A 105 -28.91 17.17 16.21
N PRO A 106 -28.24 18.18 15.65
CA PRO A 106 -27.53 18.01 14.40
C PRO A 106 -26.49 16.92 14.55
N GLN A 107 -26.75 15.74 13.97
CA GLN A 107 -25.71 14.76 13.68
C GLN A 107 -25.02 15.28 12.43
N VAL A 108 -24.09 16.20 12.63
CA VAL A 108 -23.18 16.64 11.58
C VAL A 108 -21.89 15.90 11.85
N CYS A 109 -21.23 15.38 10.81
CA CYS A 109 -19.85 14.98 11.00
C CYS A 109 -19.09 16.19 11.54
N PRO A 110 -18.37 16.02 12.67
CA PRO A 110 -17.65 17.14 13.26
C PRO A 110 -16.76 17.74 12.18
N PRO A 111 -16.72 19.09 12.06
CA PRO A 111 -15.97 19.73 10.98
C PRO A 111 -14.53 19.23 11.01
N PRO A 112 -13.94 18.93 9.84
CA PRO A 112 -12.56 18.48 9.80
C PRO A 112 -11.68 19.55 10.45
N TYR A 113 -10.85 19.10 11.39
CA TYR A 113 -9.69 19.86 11.87
C TYR A 113 -8.99 20.46 10.66
N GLN A 114 -8.85 21.78 10.66
CA GLN A 114 -8.05 22.46 9.64
C GLN A 114 -6.66 21.83 9.65
N GLN A 115 -6.23 21.30 8.50
CA GLN A 115 -4.80 21.09 8.27
C GLN A 115 -4.12 22.46 8.17
#